data_AF-A0A7S0D605-F1
#
_entry.id   AF-A0A7S0D605-F1
#
_cell.length_a   1.000
_cell.length_b   1.000
_cell.length_c   1.000
_cell.angle_alpha   90.00
_cell.angle_beta   90.00
_cell.angle_gamma   90.00
#
_symmetry.space_group_name_H-M   'P 1'
#
loop_
_entity.id
_entity.type
_entity.pdbx_description
1 polymer ?
#
loop_
_entity_poly.entity_id
_entity_poly.type
_entity_poly.pdbx_seq_one_letter_code
_entity_poly.pdbx_strand_id
1 'polypeptide(L)'
;GTSSLFRTVARVSPAIALGAVRDALAAALPNDGALSPSGASWQQVEAAVSAVHLLGEGANDPAVKPGADGTADGLLSKASPLGELFAFVVTRWNGGDLSASGPKTLGEATLRPEANKAATHRLVALAFLETCARYHLAVARHPQTLLLPVLAAFLDARGARHPDAEVAARACYLLSRFVKPLRQQIAAVLPEALNAMEEIVLNAVEPLSNSPSLQGSTSGGTVAVGKGTGNAMAVAGNDDRLYAYEALGFLLGTEDVKLPEEAQVSLTEKACARLRQRLETASNAGDAGTCARCIVACANIAKGFSPRLATEIRPRIGAALVAGLAPATACLARFDAAAVGPSAGVLRQRVVAYFQRMVQGVGRLAFPYAAPLVDRVRASGGADDLKECFVLCNQLCATFKKELALFAETVTPALIAQTAAALAPFASPDGHAHGVLGVVSRVADVP
;
A
#
# COMPACT_ATOMS: atom_id res chain seq x y z
N GLY A 1 -0.48 -9.26 29.32
CA GLY A 1 -1.34 -9.96 30.30
C GLY A 1 -2.81 -9.71 30.07
N THR A 2 -3.27 -8.47 30.25
CA THR A 2 -4.70 -8.05 30.22
C THR A 2 -5.43 -8.34 28.90
N SER A 3 -4.82 -8.06 27.74
CA SER A 3 -5.39 -8.39 26.42
C SER A 3 -5.64 -9.89 26.22
N SER A 4 -4.81 -10.77 26.79
CA SER A 4 -5.01 -12.21 26.69
C SER A 4 -6.18 -12.68 27.55
N LEU A 5 -6.32 -12.14 28.77
CA LEU A 5 -7.42 -12.46 29.67
C LEU A 5 -8.76 -12.00 29.09
N PHE A 6 -8.83 -10.78 28.58
CA PHE A 6 -10.04 -10.25 27.94
C PHE A 6 -10.48 -11.11 26.75
N ARG A 7 -9.56 -11.54 25.90
CA ARG A 7 -9.86 -12.46 24.78
C ARG A 7 -10.38 -13.81 25.25
N THR A 8 -9.81 -14.37 26.33
CA THR A 8 -10.32 -15.61 26.92
C THR A 8 -11.75 -15.42 27.44
N VAL A 9 -12.02 -14.33 28.16
CA VAL A 9 -13.37 -14.01 28.66
C VAL A 9 -14.36 -13.83 27.49
N ALA A 10 -13.96 -13.12 26.43
CA ALA A 10 -14.80 -12.92 25.26
C ALA A 10 -15.12 -14.23 24.51
N ARG A 11 -14.21 -15.21 24.53
CA ARG A 11 -14.47 -16.55 23.96
C ARG A 11 -15.38 -17.40 24.83
N VAL A 12 -15.23 -17.31 26.16
CA VAL A 12 -16.01 -18.10 27.12
C VAL A 12 -17.41 -17.55 27.31
N SER A 13 -17.58 -16.23 27.32
CA SER A 13 -18.88 -15.55 27.47
C SER A 13 -18.99 -14.32 26.56
N PRO A 14 -19.29 -14.52 25.26
CA PRO A 14 -19.38 -13.44 24.28
C PRO A 14 -20.40 -12.36 24.66
N ALA A 15 -21.57 -12.75 25.18
CA ALA A 15 -22.64 -11.81 25.53
C ALA A 15 -22.23 -10.83 26.64
N ILE A 16 -21.54 -11.33 27.68
CA ILE A 16 -21.05 -10.49 28.78
C ILE A 16 -19.97 -9.52 28.27
N ALA A 17 -19.02 -10.03 27.46
CA ALA A 17 -17.96 -9.18 26.91
C ALA A 17 -18.52 -8.10 25.97
N LEU A 18 -19.48 -8.44 25.10
CA LEU A 18 -20.15 -7.50 24.22
C LEU A 18 -20.92 -6.42 24.99
N GLY A 19 -21.68 -6.83 26.02
CA GLY A 19 -22.42 -5.90 26.90
C GLY A 19 -21.47 -4.93 27.61
N ALA A 20 -20.42 -5.45 28.24
CA ALA A 20 -19.44 -4.63 28.95
C ALA A 20 -18.73 -3.61 28.03
N VAL A 21 -18.36 -4.02 26.80
CA VAL A 21 -17.76 -3.09 25.84
C VAL A 21 -18.78 -2.07 25.34
N ARG A 22 -20.04 -2.46 25.13
CA ARG A 22 -21.12 -1.52 24.74
C ARG A 22 -21.33 -0.45 25.82
N ASP A 23 -21.37 -0.85 27.09
CA ASP A 23 -21.53 0.09 28.22
C ASP A 23 -20.32 1.03 28.32
N ALA A 24 -19.10 0.49 28.16
CA ALA A 24 -17.88 1.30 28.14
C ALA A 24 -17.88 2.33 27.00
N LEU A 25 -18.33 1.93 25.80
CA LEU A 25 -18.47 2.84 24.66
C LEU A 25 -19.54 3.91 24.92
N ALA A 26 -20.69 3.54 25.51
CA ALA A 26 -21.75 4.49 25.84
C ALA A 26 -21.32 5.53 26.89
N ALA A 27 -20.40 5.16 27.79
CA ALA A 27 -19.80 6.07 28.76
C ALA A 27 -18.68 6.94 28.16
N ALA A 28 -17.94 6.41 27.18
CA ALA A 28 -16.77 7.07 26.62
C ALA A 28 -17.07 7.95 25.38
N LEU A 29 -18.06 7.60 24.57
CA LEU A 29 -18.41 8.31 23.34
C LEU A 29 -19.54 9.33 23.58
N PRO A 30 -19.66 10.35 22.71
CA PRO A 30 -20.71 11.35 22.83
C PRO A 30 -22.11 10.74 22.79
N ASN A 31 -23.04 11.28 23.57
CA ASN A 31 -24.44 10.84 23.60
C ASN A 31 -25.33 11.74 22.74
N ASP A 32 -26.32 11.12 22.08
CA ASP A 32 -27.30 11.80 21.26
C ASP A 32 -28.07 12.84 22.10
N GLY A 33 -27.94 14.13 21.77
CA GLY A 33 -28.73 15.21 22.36
C GLY A 33 -28.10 16.00 23.52
N ALA A 34 -26.95 15.57 24.06
CA ALA A 34 -26.23 16.38 25.04
C ALA A 34 -25.15 17.22 24.34
N LEU A 35 -25.33 18.55 24.31
CA LEU A 35 -24.26 19.52 23.99
C LEU A 35 -23.09 19.49 25.01
N SER A 36 -23.15 18.62 26.01
CA SER A 36 -22.05 18.36 26.94
C SER A 36 -21.16 17.25 26.39
N PRO A 37 -19.83 17.44 26.35
CA PRO A 37 -18.93 16.35 26.02
C PRO A 37 -19.18 15.22 27.02
N SER A 38 -19.09 13.96 26.58
CA SER A 38 -18.71 12.92 27.53
C SER A 38 -17.44 13.44 28.19
N GLY A 39 -17.46 13.74 29.50
CA GLY A 39 -16.27 14.15 30.25
C GLY A 39 -15.18 13.06 30.30
N ALA A 40 -15.29 12.06 29.43
CA ALA A 40 -14.38 10.97 29.22
C ALA A 40 -13.02 11.50 28.76
N SER A 41 -12.01 11.02 29.46
CA SER A 41 -10.62 11.18 29.07
C SER A 41 -10.35 10.44 27.76
N TRP A 42 -9.33 10.88 27.01
CA TRP A 42 -8.92 10.18 25.78
C TRP A 42 -8.53 8.72 26.06
N GLN A 43 -8.04 8.40 27.26
CA GLN A 43 -7.72 7.05 27.70
C GLN A 43 -8.96 6.16 27.75
N GLN A 44 -10.09 6.68 28.24
CA GLN A 44 -11.35 5.92 28.27
C GLN A 44 -11.88 5.67 26.86
N VAL A 45 -11.78 6.67 25.98
CA VAL A 45 -12.17 6.52 24.56
C VAL A 45 -11.29 5.49 23.87
N GLU A 46 -9.96 5.61 24.01
CA GLU A 46 -9.00 4.68 23.42
C GLU A 46 -9.25 3.25 23.91
N ALA A 47 -9.36 3.04 25.23
CA ALA A 47 -9.56 1.72 25.80
C ALA A 47 -10.87 1.06 25.33
N ALA A 48 -11.96 1.83 25.26
CA ALA A 48 -13.25 1.32 24.80
C ALA A 48 -13.22 0.93 23.32
N VAL A 49 -12.62 1.75 22.46
CA VAL A 49 -12.46 1.46 21.02
C VAL A 49 -11.50 0.29 20.78
N SER A 50 -10.38 0.25 21.49
CA SER A 50 -9.42 -0.86 21.44
C SER A 50 -10.04 -2.19 21.91
N ALA A 51 -10.98 -2.16 22.85
CA ALA A 51 -11.73 -3.36 23.22
C ALA A 51 -12.58 -3.91 22.05
N VAL A 52 -13.20 -3.05 21.24
CA VAL A 52 -13.91 -3.45 20.01
C VAL A 52 -12.96 -4.08 19.00
N HIS A 53 -11.76 -3.52 18.84
CA HIS A 53 -10.73 -4.10 17.98
C HIS A 53 -10.35 -5.52 18.44
N LEU A 54 -10.10 -5.70 19.73
CA LEU A 54 -9.71 -6.98 20.33
C LEU A 54 -10.80 -8.04 20.24
N LEU A 55 -12.08 -7.65 20.37
CA LEU A 55 -13.20 -8.57 20.18
C LEU A 55 -13.26 -9.15 18.76
N GLY A 56 -12.79 -8.39 17.77
CA GLY A 56 -12.68 -8.84 16.38
C GLY A 56 -11.41 -9.64 16.07
N GLU A 57 -10.53 -9.85 17.05
CA GLU A 57 -9.26 -10.56 16.87
C GLU A 57 -9.48 -12.09 16.94
N GLY A 58 -9.45 -12.75 15.78
CA GLY A 58 -9.74 -14.18 15.67
C GLY A 58 -11.23 -14.52 15.64
N ALA A 59 -12.09 -13.51 15.47
CA ALA A 59 -13.49 -13.72 15.11
C ALA A 59 -13.56 -14.31 13.69
N ASN A 60 -14.20 -15.47 13.53
CA ASN A 60 -14.43 -16.04 12.21
C ASN A 60 -15.36 -15.12 11.41
N ASP A 61 -15.28 -15.24 10.08
CA ASP A 61 -16.13 -14.52 9.14
C ASP A 61 -17.61 -14.48 9.56
N PRO A 62 -18.25 -15.53 10.12
CA PRO A 62 -19.64 -15.49 10.60
C PRO A 62 -19.90 -14.62 11.85
N ALA A 63 -18.95 -14.53 12.78
CA ALA A 63 -19.09 -13.64 13.95
C ALA A 63 -19.11 -12.16 13.51
N VAL A 64 -18.46 -11.87 12.39
CA VAL A 64 -18.57 -10.60 11.68
C VAL A 64 -19.75 -10.63 10.69
N LYS A 65 -20.12 -11.76 10.08
CA LYS A 65 -21.18 -12.01 9.04
C LYS A 65 -22.32 -12.90 9.57
N PRO A 66 -23.50 -12.37 9.90
CA PRO A 66 -24.63 -13.23 10.23
C PRO A 66 -24.94 -14.20 9.08
N GLY A 67 -25.02 -15.51 9.36
CA GLY A 67 -25.48 -16.56 8.42
C GLY A 67 -24.41 -17.33 7.63
N ALA A 68 -23.13 -17.30 8.03
CA ALA A 68 -22.07 -18.09 7.37
C ALA A 68 -21.82 -19.47 8.04
N ASP A 69 -22.68 -19.85 8.98
CA ASP A 69 -22.58 -21.02 9.85
C ASP A 69 -23.13 -22.30 9.18
N GLY A 70 -23.75 -22.20 8.01
CA GLY A 70 -24.29 -23.35 7.27
C GLY A 70 -25.41 -24.12 7.99
N THR A 71 -25.87 -23.66 9.15
CA THR A 71 -26.97 -24.27 9.89
C THR A 71 -28.29 -23.90 9.24
N ALA A 72 -29.08 -24.91 8.88
CA ALA A 72 -30.34 -24.83 8.13
C ALA A 72 -31.50 -24.10 8.85
N ASP A 73 -31.24 -23.41 9.96
CA ASP A 73 -32.22 -22.58 10.67
C ASP A 73 -32.13 -21.13 10.20
N GLY A 74 -32.58 -20.91 8.97
CA GLY A 74 -32.49 -19.67 8.22
C GLY A 74 -33.35 -18.50 8.73
N LEU A 75 -33.49 -18.27 10.04
CA LEU A 75 -34.37 -17.21 10.54
C LEU A 75 -33.93 -16.36 11.75
N LEU A 76 -32.79 -16.58 12.42
CA LEU A 76 -32.37 -15.74 13.57
C LEU A 76 -30.83 -15.71 13.65
N SER A 77 -30.03 -14.73 13.21
CA SER A 77 -30.20 -13.27 13.18
C SER A 77 -29.63 -12.69 11.87
N LYS A 78 -30.21 -11.60 11.35
CA LYS A 78 -29.63 -10.79 10.25
C LYS A 78 -28.50 -9.87 10.71
N ALA A 79 -28.09 -9.96 11.97
CA ALA A 79 -27.22 -9.00 12.64
C ALA A 79 -25.96 -9.68 13.20
N SER A 80 -24.78 -9.15 12.86
CA SER A 80 -23.54 -9.52 13.55
C SER A 80 -23.42 -8.65 14.80
N PRO A 81 -23.37 -9.24 16.00
CA PRO A 81 -23.24 -8.46 17.24
C PRO A 81 -21.98 -7.59 17.26
N LEU A 82 -20.88 -8.07 16.67
CA LEU A 82 -19.65 -7.29 16.50
C LEU A 82 -19.81 -6.17 15.46
N GLY A 83 -20.54 -6.43 14.37
CA GLY A 83 -20.88 -5.43 13.37
C GLY A 83 -21.79 -4.33 13.92
N GLU A 84 -22.74 -4.66 14.79
CA GLU A 84 -23.59 -3.69 15.50
C GLU A 84 -22.78 -2.86 16.49
N LEU A 85 -21.87 -3.49 17.23
CA LEU A 85 -20.98 -2.78 18.15
C LEU A 85 -20.06 -1.81 17.39
N PHE A 86 -19.49 -2.24 16.26
CA PHE A 86 -18.72 -1.38 15.37
C PHE A 86 -19.58 -0.23 14.82
N ALA A 87 -20.80 -0.52 14.35
CA ALA A 87 -21.72 0.50 13.88
C ALA A 87 -22.01 1.54 14.97
N PHE A 88 -22.23 1.10 16.21
CA PHE A 88 -22.42 1.97 17.37
C PHE A 88 -21.24 2.92 17.59
N VAL A 89 -19.99 2.44 17.47
CA VAL A 89 -18.79 3.30 17.54
C VAL A 89 -18.84 4.36 16.46
N VAL A 90 -19.06 3.95 15.20
CA VAL A 90 -19.02 4.84 14.04
C VAL A 90 -20.13 5.90 14.10
N THR A 91 -21.36 5.53 14.49
CA THR A 91 -22.49 6.45 14.55
C THR A 91 -22.31 7.50 15.65
N ARG A 92 -21.77 7.09 16.81
CA ARG A 92 -21.54 7.98 17.96
C ARG A 92 -20.30 8.85 17.80
N TRP A 93 -19.37 8.50 16.89
CA TRP A 93 -18.04 9.11 16.82
C TRP A 93 -18.02 10.63 16.74
N ASN A 94 -18.97 11.22 15.99
CA ASN A 94 -19.10 12.67 15.76
C ASN A 94 -20.26 13.33 16.55
N GLY A 95 -20.81 12.63 17.56
CA GLY A 95 -21.78 13.15 18.54
C GLY A 95 -23.05 13.79 17.98
N GLY A 96 -23.73 13.10 17.08
CA GLY A 96 -25.08 13.46 16.72
C GLY A 96 -25.84 12.28 16.14
N ASP A 97 -27.15 12.40 16.20
CA ASP A 97 -28.10 11.63 15.42
C ASP A 97 -27.76 11.93 13.95
N LEU A 98 -26.77 11.20 13.40
CA LEU A 98 -26.74 10.94 11.97
C LEU A 98 -28.17 10.53 11.71
N SER A 99 -28.95 11.39 11.04
CA SER A 99 -30.38 11.18 10.82
C SER A 99 -30.63 9.70 10.53
N ALA A 100 -31.83 9.16 10.74
CA ALA A 100 -32.11 7.76 10.37
C ALA A 100 -31.61 7.35 8.94
N SER A 101 -31.32 8.33 8.06
CA SER A 101 -30.65 8.19 6.75
C SER A 101 -29.11 8.31 6.66
N GLY A 102 -28.33 8.56 7.72
CA GLY A 102 -26.86 8.74 7.65
C GLY A 102 -26.41 10.08 7.03
N PRO A 103 -25.09 10.37 6.96
CA PRO A 103 -24.58 11.50 6.17
C PRO A 103 -24.68 11.16 4.67
N LYS A 104 -24.99 12.15 3.84
CA LYS A 104 -25.18 11.95 2.39
C LYS A 104 -23.93 12.29 1.58
N THR A 105 -23.08 13.15 2.13
CA THR A 105 -21.84 13.61 1.49
C THR A 105 -20.64 13.34 2.40
N LEU A 106 -19.44 13.30 1.83
CA LEU A 106 -18.20 13.15 2.61
C LEU A 106 -17.99 14.36 3.52
N GLY A 107 -18.42 15.56 3.09
CA GLY A 107 -18.35 16.79 3.88
C GLY A 107 -19.17 16.74 5.18
N GLU A 108 -20.37 16.14 5.15
CA GLU A 108 -21.23 15.98 6.33
C GLU A 108 -20.64 15.02 7.38
N ALA A 109 -19.76 14.11 6.94
CA ALA A 109 -19.13 13.06 7.74
C ALA A 109 -17.76 13.47 8.34
N THR A 110 -17.32 14.70 8.09
CA THR A 110 -16.04 15.25 8.58
C THR A 110 -15.97 15.32 10.11
N LEU A 111 -14.74 15.40 10.62
CA LEU A 111 -14.45 15.56 12.04
C LEU A 111 -15.27 16.69 12.69
N ARG A 112 -15.90 16.40 13.84
CA ARG A 112 -16.55 17.39 14.72
C ARG A 112 -15.82 17.45 16.06
N PRO A 113 -14.80 18.32 16.22
CA PRO A 113 -13.96 18.36 17.42
C PRO A 113 -14.75 18.68 18.69
N GLU A 114 -15.78 19.53 18.57
CA GLU A 114 -16.66 19.90 19.69
C GLU A 114 -17.42 18.70 20.26
N ALA A 115 -17.78 17.75 19.40
CA ALA A 115 -18.50 16.56 19.79
C ALA A 115 -17.56 15.51 20.43
N ASN A 116 -16.41 15.27 19.81
CA ASN A 116 -15.44 14.29 20.29
C ASN A 116 -14.02 14.85 20.25
N LYS A 117 -13.63 15.51 21.34
CA LYS A 117 -12.30 16.13 21.50
C LYS A 117 -11.15 15.12 21.45
N ALA A 118 -11.43 13.85 21.78
CA ALA A 118 -10.44 12.79 21.78
C ALA A 118 -10.17 12.23 20.38
N ALA A 119 -11.01 12.51 19.38
CA ALA A 119 -10.94 11.89 18.05
C ALA A 119 -9.63 12.13 17.31
N THR A 120 -8.92 13.23 17.59
CA THR A 120 -7.61 13.57 17.01
C THR A 120 -6.44 13.28 17.95
N HIS A 121 -6.69 12.67 19.10
CA HIS A 121 -5.60 12.20 19.95
C HIS A 121 -4.92 11.00 19.28
N ARG A 122 -3.59 11.01 19.14
CA ARG A 122 -2.84 10.03 18.32
C ARG A 122 -3.24 8.57 18.54
N LEU A 123 -3.43 8.18 19.81
CA LEU A 123 -3.75 6.80 20.18
C LEU A 123 -5.21 6.45 19.89
N VAL A 124 -6.12 7.40 20.07
CA VAL A 124 -7.55 7.24 19.80
C VAL A 124 -7.79 7.14 18.30
N ALA A 125 -7.15 8.03 17.53
CA ALA A 125 -7.19 8.04 16.08
C ALA A 125 -6.74 6.68 15.51
N LEU A 126 -5.57 6.19 15.93
CA LEU A 126 -5.08 4.88 15.48
C LEU A 126 -6.00 3.73 15.90
N ALA A 127 -6.43 3.67 17.16
CA ALA A 127 -7.35 2.63 17.62
C ALA A 127 -8.64 2.60 16.78
N PHE A 128 -9.19 3.76 16.45
CA PHE A 128 -10.37 3.87 15.60
C PHE A 128 -10.10 3.41 14.17
N LEU A 129 -9.04 3.90 13.51
CA LEU A 129 -8.72 3.54 12.12
C LEU A 129 -8.38 2.06 11.96
N GLU A 130 -7.67 1.46 12.92
CA GLU A 130 -7.38 0.02 12.92
C GLU A 130 -8.67 -0.79 13.11
N THR A 131 -9.59 -0.32 13.94
CA THR A 131 -10.94 -0.90 14.08
C THR A 131 -11.71 -0.80 12.76
N CYS A 132 -11.72 0.37 12.10
CA CYS A 132 -12.36 0.55 10.80
C CYS A 132 -11.81 -0.38 9.71
N ALA A 133 -10.48 -0.51 9.63
CA ALA A 133 -9.84 -1.41 8.68
C ALA A 133 -10.19 -2.88 8.95
N ARG A 134 -10.25 -3.29 10.22
CA ARG A 134 -10.65 -4.65 10.63
C ARG A 134 -12.12 -4.95 10.28
N TYR A 135 -13.02 -4.01 10.55
CA TYR A 135 -14.46 -4.19 10.34
C TYR A 135 -14.96 -3.71 8.97
N HIS A 136 -14.10 -3.69 7.94
CA HIS A 136 -14.47 -3.29 6.58
C HIS A 136 -15.68 -4.09 6.02
N LEU A 137 -15.87 -5.35 6.45
CA LEU A 137 -17.03 -6.17 6.07
C LEU A 137 -18.36 -5.66 6.64
N ALA A 138 -18.35 -5.03 7.81
CA ALA A 138 -19.54 -4.39 8.36
C ALA A 138 -19.90 -3.15 7.53
N VAL A 139 -18.90 -2.37 7.12
CA VAL A 139 -19.07 -1.25 6.18
C VAL A 139 -19.62 -1.72 4.84
N ALA A 140 -19.12 -2.83 4.30
CA ALA A 140 -19.60 -3.39 3.04
C ALA A 140 -21.11 -3.76 3.07
N ARG A 141 -21.64 -4.12 4.25
CA ARG A 141 -23.05 -4.48 4.47
C ARG A 141 -23.97 -3.30 4.72
N HIS A 142 -23.46 -2.27 5.37
CA HIS A 142 -24.22 -1.06 5.68
C HIS A 142 -23.50 0.20 5.13
N PRO A 143 -23.18 0.25 3.82
CA PRO A 143 -22.43 1.37 3.25
C PRO A 143 -23.17 2.71 3.39
N GLN A 144 -24.51 2.69 3.37
CA GLN A 144 -25.37 3.86 3.51
C GLN A 144 -25.17 4.64 4.82
N THR A 145 -24.77 3.95 5.90
CA THR A 145 -24.60 4.56 7.23
C THR A 145 -23.15 4.61 7.65
N LEU A 146 -22.33 3.63 7.26
CA LEU A 146 -20.97 3.46 7.78
C LEU A 146 -19.87 3.96 6.85
N LEU A 147 -20.09 3.99 5.53
CA LEU A 147 -19.00 4.25 4.57
C LEU A 147 -18.44 5.66 4.71
N LEU A 148 -19.32 6.67 4.67
CA LEU A 148 -18.91 8.07 4.68
C LEU A 148 -18.24 8.50 6.00
N PRO A 149 -18.76 8.17 7.20
CA PRO A 149 -18.08 8.45 8.46
C PRO A 149 -16.68 7.86 8.55
N VAL A 150 -16.52 6.60 8.12
CA VAL A 150 -15.23 5.90 8.16
C VAL A 150 -14.27 6.47 7.12
N LEU A 151 -14.73 6.67 5.88
CA LEU A 151 -13.92 7.23 4.80
C LEU A 151 -13.46 8.65 5.13
N ALA A 152 -14.35 9.50 5.68
CA ALA A 152 -13.99 10.85 6.12
C ALA A 152 -12.90 10.81 7.19
N ALA A 153 -12.98 9.88 8.16
CA ALA A 153 -11.96 9.75 9.19
C ALA A 153 -10.58 9.35 8.65
N PHE A 154 -10.52 8.53 7.60
CA PHE A 154 -9.23 8.25 6.94
C PHE A 154 -8.68 9.47 6.18
N LEU A 155 -9.54 10.33 5.65
CA LEU A 155 -9.15 11.41 4.73
C LEU A 155 -8.96 12.78 5.39
N ASP A 156 -9.38 12.95 6.65
CA ASP A 156 -9.26 14.21 7.39
C ASP A 156 -8.16 14.17 8.48
N ALA A 157 -8.19 15.16 9.39
CA ALA A 157 -7.21 15.32 10.47
C ALA A 157 -7.20 14.17 11.50
N ARG A 158 -8.14 13.22 11.43
CA ARG A 158 -8.09 11.97 12.20
C ARG A 158 -7.17 10.92 11.56
N GLY A 159 -6.91 11.02 10.25
CA GLY A 159 -6.22 9.99 9.47
C GLY A 159 -5.03 10.52 8.69
N ALA A 160 -5.09 10.44 7.37
CA ALA A 160 -3.94 10.73 6.50
C ALA A 160 -3.49 12.20 6.54
N ARG A 161 -4.29 13.11 7.14
CA ARG A 161 -3.93 14.51 7.40
C ARG A 161 -3.68 14.78 8.89
N HIS A 162 -3.45 13.74 9.68
CA HIS A 162 -3.19 13.89 11.10
C HIS A 162 -1.89 14.67 11.36
N PRO A 163 -1.85 15.55 12.37
CA PRO A 163 -0.66 16.38 12.65
C PRO A 163 0.57 15.58 13.07
N ASP A 164 0.38 14.44 13.74
CA ASP A 164 1.44 13.47 14.01
C ASP A 164 1.75 12.65 12.73
N ALA A 165 2.99 12.75 12.25
CA ALA A 165 3.44 12.13 11.02
C ALA A 165 3.37 10.59 11.04
N GLU A 166 3.60 9.95 12.19
CA GLU A 166 3.53 8.49 12.33
C GLU A 166 2.08 8.01 12.19
N VAL A 167 1.14 8.78 12.75
CA VAL A 167 -0.29 8.49 12.59
C VAL A 167 -0.71 8.69 11.14
N ALA A 168 -0.31 9.78 10.50
CA ALA A 168 -0.64 10.05 9.10
C ALA A 168 -0.09 8.96 8.17
N ALA A 169 1.16 8.53 8.38
CA ALA A 169 1.78 7.45 7.62
C ALA A 169 1.02 6.13 7.80
N ARG A 170 0.77 5.73 9.06
CA ARG A 170 -0.01 4.53 9.37
C ARG A 170 -1.44 4.60 8.81
N ALA A 171 -2.07 5.76 8.83
CA ALA A 171 -3.40 5.97 8.28
C ALA A 171 -3.42 5.78 6.75
N CYS A 172 -2.40 6.21 6.01
CA CYS A 172 -2.27 5.93 4.57
C CYS A 172 -2.20 4.42 4.27
N TYR A 173 -1.44 3.67 5.07
CA TYR A 173 -1.40 2.21 4.97
C TYR A 173 -2.79 1.59 5.21
N LEU A 174 -3.44 1.94 6.33
CA LEU A 174 -4.76 1.43 6.69
C LEU A 174 -5.84 1.84 5.67
N LEU A 175 -5.77 3.06 5.12
CA LEU A 175 -6.64 3.53 4.04
C LEU A 175 -6.52 2.61 2.82
N SER A 176 -5.31 2.24 2.40
CA SER A 176 -5.14 1.31 1.27
C SER A 176 -5.77 -0.07 1.54
N ARG A 177 -5.66 -0.56 2.78
CA ARG A 177 -6.28 -1.82 3.22
C ARG A 177 -7.79 -1.74 3.29
N PHE A 178 -8.35 -0.59 3.64
CA PHE A 178 -9.78 -0.34 3.69
C PHE A 178 -10.39 -0.14 2.30
N VAL A 179 -9.75 0.66 1.44
CA VAL A 179 -10.20 0.97 0.08
C VAL A 179 -10.21 -0.27 -0.80
N LYS A 180 -9.18 -1.12 -0.72
CA LYS A 180 -9.05 -2.29 -1.60
C LYS A 180 -10.31 -3.19 -1.64
N PRO A 181 -10.87 -3.67 -0.52
CA PRO A 181 -12.10 -4.46 -0.52
C PRO A 181 -13.37 -3.64 -0.72
N LEU A 182 -13.34 -2.31 -0.56
CA LEU A 182 -14.53 -1.43 -0.59
C LEU A 182 -14.62 -0.52 -1.83
N ARG A 183 -13.69 -0.66 -2.79
CA ARG A 183 -13.60 0.23 -3.96
C ARG A 183 -14.90 0.36 -4.76
N GLN A 184 -15.71 -0.71 -4.81
CA GLN A 184 -17.02 -0.72 -5.47
C GLN A 184 -18.05 0.12 -4.71
N GLN A 185 -18.07 0.04 -3.37
CA GLN A 185 -18.95 0.87 -2.55
C GLN A 185 -18.54 2.35 -2.60
N ILE A 186 -17.22 2.61 -2.61
CA ILE A 186 -16.67 3.98 -2.70
C ILE A 186 -16.96 4.63 -4.06
N ALA A 187 -17.18 3.85 -5.12
CA ALA A 187 -17.48 4.37 -6.46
C ALA A 187 -18.66 5.35 -6.50
N ALA A 188 -19.62 5.24 -5.56
CA ALA A 188 -20.75 6.16 -5.43
C ALA A 188 -20.35 7.60 -5.05
N VAL A 189 -19.22 7.78 -4.37
CA VAL A 189 -18.71 9.08 -3.88
C VAL A 189 -17.29 9.33 -4.37
N LEU A 190 -16.93 8.70 -5.48
CA LEU A 190 -15.58 8.71 -6.03
C LEU A 190 -15.04 10.13 -6.31
N PRO A 191 -15.80 11.07 -6.90
CA PRO A 191 -15.31 12.43 -7.12
C PRO A 191 -14.91 13.14 -5.80
N GLU A 192 -15.74 13.01 -4.76
CA GLU A 192 -15.45 13.58 -3.43
C GLU A 192 -14.23 12.92 -2.78
N ALA A 193 -14.13 11.59 -2.88
CA ALA A 193 -13.01 10.83 -2.36
C ALA A 193 -11.69 11.21 -3.06
N LEU A 194 -11.68 11.31 -4.39
CA LEU A 194 -10.49 11.72 -5.15
C LEU A 194 -10.05 13.15 -4.83
N ASN A 195 -11.01 14.07 -4.70
CA ASN A 195 -10.73 15.45 -4.29
C ASN A 195 -10.12 15.51 -2.88
N ALA A 196 -10.70 14.77 -1.92
CA ALA A 196 -10.16 14.68 -0.57
C ALA A 196 -8.78 13.99 -0.52
N MET A 197 -8.47 13.10 -1.46
CA MET A 197 -7.16 12.45 -1.55
C MET A 197 -6.06 13.32 -2.17
N GLU A 198 -6.40 14.38 -2.92
CA GLU A 198 -5.42 15.13 -3.72
C GLU A 198 -4.24 15.66 -2.88
N GLU A 199 -4.53 16.33 -1.77
CA GLU A 199 -3.50 16.87 -0.88
C GLU A 199 -2.68 15.75 -0.20
N ILE A 200 -3.34 14.65 0.16
CA ILE A 200 -2.69 13.50 0.81
C ILE A 200 -1.66 12.87 -0.13
N VAL A 201 -2.03 12.63 -1.39
CA VAL A 201 -1.11 12.01 -2.36
C VAL A 201 0.04 12.95 -2.72
N LEU A 202 -0.22 14.25 -2.78
CA LEU A 202 0.81 15.25 -2.98
C LEU A 202 1.87 15.23 -1.88
N ASN A 203 1.44 15.29 -0.63
CA ASN A 203 2.33 15.36 0.51
C ASN A 203 3.05 14.04 0.78
N ALA A 204 2.53 12.91 0.27
CA ALA A 204 3.12 11.58 0.49
C ALA A 204 4.52 11.40 -0.14
N VAL A 205 4.83 12.10 -1.24
CA VAL A 205 6.15 12.04 -1.86
C VAL A 205 7.11 13.11 -1.35
N GLU A 206 6.62 14.10 -0.60
CA GLU A 206 7.45 15.17 -0.05
C GLU A 206 8.26 14.69 1.16
N PRO A 207 9.51 15.18 1.33
CA PRO A 207 10.32 14.87 2.50
C PRO A 207 9.62 15.34 3.78
N LEU A 208 9.64 14.51 4.83
CA LEU A 208 9.26 14.96 6.16
C LEU A 208 10.31 15.97 6.64
N SER A 209 9.86 17.11 7.17
CA SER A 209 10.73 18.18 7.68
C SER A 209 11.72 17.71 8.77
N ASN A 210 11.49 16.53 9.37
CA ASN A 210 12.30 15.95 10.46
C ASN A 210 12.82 14.53 10.19
N SER A 211 12.79 14.02 8.95
CA SER A 211 13.43 12.72 8.70
C SER A 211 14.96 12.90 8.65
N PRO A 212 15.76 12.15 9.43
CA PRO A 212 17.18 12.11 9.18
C PRO A 212 17.38 11.71 7.72
N SER A 213 18.23 12.47 7.04
CA SER A 213 18.70 12.14 5.69
C SER A 213 19.08 10.66 5.62
N LEU A 214 18.94 10.04 4.44
CA LEU A 214 19.30 8.64 4.15
C LEU A 214 20.83 8.37 4.30
N GLN A 215 21.44 8.81 5.39
CA GLN A 215 22.77 8.46 5.83
C GLN A 215 22.69 7.23 6.74
N GLY A 216 22.84 6.08 6.11
CA GLY A 216 23.44 4.88 6.71
C GLY A 216 22.84 4.37 8.02
N SER A 217 21.78 3.57 7.93
CA SER A 217 21.55 2.51 8.92
C SER A 217 22.06 1.20 8.36
N THR A 218 23.37 0.98 8.51
CA THR A 218 24.02 -0.32 8.34
C THR A 218 23.77 -1.19 9.58
N SER A 219 22.53 -1.64 9.79
CA SER A 219 22.28 -2.79 10.68
C SER A 219 22.19 -4.04 9.81
N GLY A 220 23.27 -4.83 9.83
CA GLY A 220 23.44 -6.08 9.11
C GLY A 220 22.51 -7.19 9.59
N GLY A 221 21.20 -7.04 9.37
CA GLY A 221 20.25 -8.14 9.43
C GLY A 221 20.31 -8.93 8.12
N THR A 222 20.71 -10.20 8.21
CA THR A 222 20.75 -11.16 7.10
C THR A 222 19.48 -11.08 6.26
N VAL A 223 19.61 -10.63 5.01
CA VAL A 223 18.56 -10.60 4.01
C VAL A 223 18.21 -12.04 3.62
N ALA A 224 17.12 -12.56 4.15
CA ALA A 224 16.56 -13.82 3.68
C ALA A 224 16.03 -13.62 2.25
N VAL A 225 16.76 -14.16 1.27
CA VAL A 225 16.32 -14.28 -0.12
C VAL A 225 15.20 -15.31 -0.18
N GLY A 226 13.98 -14.89 0.16
CA GLY A 226 12.75 -15.68 0.04
C GLY A 226 11.94 -15.24 -1.19
N LYS A 227 11.36 -16.21 -1.91
CA LYS A 227 10.48 -16.02 -3.08
C LYS A 227 9.39 -14.97 -2.81
N GLY A 228 9.46 -13.82 -3.48
CA GLY A 228 8.34 -12.88 -3.59
C GLY A 228 8.76 -11.42 -3.72
N THR A 229 8.26 -10.74 -4.76
CA THR A 229 8.43 -9.30 -5.03
C THR A 229 7.85 -8.37 -3.95
N GLY A 230 7.32 -8.92 -2.85
CA GLY A 230 6.72 -8.17 -1.75
C GLY A 230 7.75 -7.54 -0.81
N ASN A 231 8.93 -8.14 -0.66
CA ASN A 231 9.86 -7.72 0.40
C ASN A 231 10.85 -6.62 0.00
N ALA A 232 11.19 -6.46 -1.29
CA ALA A 232 12.06 -5.37 -1.75
C ALA A 232 11.42 -3.98 -1.52
N MET A 233 10.09 -3.92 -1.52
CA MET A 233 9.30 -2.72 -1.21
C MET A 233 8.96 -2.58 0.28
N ALA A 234 9.26 -3.60 1.09
CA ALA A 234 8.98 -3.65 2.53
C ALA A 234 10.25 -3.54 3.40
N VAL A 235 11.42 -3.25 2.80
CA VAL A 235 12.68 -3.05 3.53
C VAL A 235 12.58 -1.79 4.41
N ALA A 236 13.25 -1.83 5.57
CA ALA A 236 13.46 -0.69 6.46
C ALA A 236 13.75 0.60 5.66
N GLY A 237 12.98 1.66 5.95
CA GLY A 237 13.05 2.93 5.21
C GLY A 237 11.98 3.11 4.12
N ASN A 238 10.96 2.25 4.02
CA ASN A 238 9.78 2.53 3.21
C ASN A 238 8.80 3.47 3.96
N ASP A 239 8.33 4.50 3.27
CA ASP A 239 7.43 5.52 3.83
C ASP A 239 5.97 5.06 3.65
N ASP A 240 5.29 4.75 4.76
CA ASP A 240 3.91 4.25 4.74
C ASP A 240 2.92 5.26 4.11
N ARG A 241 3.29 6.55 4.01
CA ARG A 241 2.46 7.54 3.29
C ARG A 241 2.28 7.18 1.81
N LEU A 242 3.23 6.45 1.22
CA LEU A 242 3.17 6.05 -0.20
C LEU A 242 2.07 5.02 -0.49
N TYR A 243 1.47 4.40 0.53
CA TYR A 243 0.25 3.59 0.36
C TYR A 243 -0.96 4.42 -0.07
N ALA A 244 -0.93 5.75 0.09
CA ALA A 244 -1.95 6.64 -0.49
C ALA A 244 -2.06 6.47 -2.01
N TYR A 245 -0.94 6.20 -2.70
CA TYR A 245 -0.95 5.91 -4.14
C TYR A 245 -1.52 4.54 -4.46
N GLU A 246 -1.38 3.54 -3.58
CA GLU A 246 -2.05 2.24 -3.75
C GLU A 246 -3.56 2.38 -3.58
N ALA A 247 -4.02 3.16 -2.59
CA ALA A 247 -5.42 3.51 -2.43
C ALA A 247 -5.97 4.28 -3.66
N LEU A 248 -5.24 5.29 -4.15
CA LEU A 248 -5.60 6.05 -5.35
C LEU A 248 -5.72 5.12 -6.56
N GLY A 249 -4.75 4.22 -6.73
CA GLY A 249 -4.78 3.20 -7.77
C GLY A 249 -6.05 2.35 -7.69
N PHE A 250 -6.39 1.81 -6.51
CA PHE A 250 -7.60 0.97 -6.37
C PHE A 250 -8.88 1.70 -6.76
N LEU A 251 -8.99 2.99 -6.41
CA LEU A 251 -10.11 3.82 -6.80
C LEU A 251 -10.15 4.05 -8.31
N LEU A 252 -9.04 4.50 -8.90
CA LEU A 252 -8.91 4.76 -10.34
C LEU A 252 -8.96 3.48 -11.18
N GLY A 253 -8.70 2.31 -10.62
CA GLY A 253 -8.77 1.01 -11.28
C GLY A 253 -10.11 0.28 -11.06
N THR A 254 -11.11 0.96 -10.51
CA THR A 254 -12.46 0.39 -10.35
C THR A 254 -13.16 0.39 -11.70
N GLU A 255 -13.66 -0.76 -12.15
CA GLU A 255 -14.35 -0.94 -13.44
C GLU A 255 -15.86 -0.60 -13.35
N ASP A 256 -16.27 0.22 -12.37
CA ASP A 256 -17.69 0.53 -12.14
C ASP A 256 -18.22 1.54 -13.17
N VAL A 257 -19.47 1.33 -13.58
CA VAL A 257 -20.22 2.07 -14.62
C VAL A 257 -20.36 3.57 -14.29
N LYS A 258 -20.18 3.96 -13.01
CA LYS A 258 -20.36 5.33 -12.54
C LYS A 258 -19.26 6.31 -12.96
N LEU A 259 -18.03 5.84 -13.19
CA LEU A 259 -16.97 6.72 -13.69
C LEU A 259 -16.90 6.59 -15.22
N PRO A 260 -17.16 7.67 -15.99
CA PRO A 260 -17.01 7.63 -17.43
C PRO A 260 -15.61 7.17 -17.83
N GLU A 261 -15.51 6.31 -18.86
CA GLU A 261 -14.25 5.67 -19.22
C GLU A 261 -13.13 6.67 -19.52
N GLU A 262 -13.44 7.72 -20.29
CA GLU A 262 -12.50 8.80 -20.61
C GLU A 262 -12.10 9.61 -19.37
N ALA A 263 -13.01 9.79 -18.41
CA ALA A 263 -12.66 10.45 -17.15
C ALA A 263 -11.67 9.61 -16.35
N GLN A 264 -11.86 8.28 -16.28
CA GLN A 264 -10.94 7.36 -15.61
C GLN A 264 -9.55 7.36 -16.25
N VAL A 265 -9.49 7.32 -17.59
CA VAL A 265 -8.24 7.41 -18.34
C VAL A 265 -7.56 8.75 -18.07
N SER A 266 -8.28 9.88 -18.22
CA SER A 266 -7.73 11.22 -18.03
C SER A 266 -7.23 11.45 -16.60
N LEU A 267 -7.96 11.01 -15.58
CA LEU A 267 -7.54 11.11 -14.18
C LEU A 267 -6.27 10.28 -13.91
N THR A 268 -6.19 9.07 -14.49
CA THR A 268 -5.02 8.21 -14.36
C THR A 268 -3.79 8.82 -15.05
N GLU A 269 -3.96 9.33 -16.28
CA GLU A 269 -2.92 10.03 -17.02
C GLU A 269 -2.40 11.25 -16.25
N LYS A 270 -3.31 12.06 -15.69
CA LYS A 270 -2.96 13.22 -14.86
C LYS A 270 -2.18 12.82 -13.60
N ALA A 271 -2.62 11.80 -12.88
CA ALA A 271 -1.93 11.30 -11.70
C ALA A 271 -0.51 10.81 -12.02
N CYS A 272 -0.36 10.03 -13.10
CA CYS A 272 0.94 9.54 -13.56
C CYS A 272 1.84 10.66 -14.09
N ALA A 273 1.28 11.65 -14.81
CA ALA A 273 2.02 12.82 -15.28
C ALA A 273 2.57 13.66 -14.12
N ARG A 274 1.76 13.87 -13.07
CA ARG A 274 2.18 14.62 -11.87
C ARG A 274 3.36 13.94 -11.16
N LEU A 275 3.32 12.62 -11.00
CA LEU A 275 4.43 11.85 -10.44
C LEU A 275 5.71 11.95 -11.27
N ARG A 276 5.58 11.85 -12.59
CA ARG A 276 6.72 12.01 -13.52
C ARG A 276 7.34 13.39 -13.43
N GLN A 277 6.53 14.44 -13.44
CA GLN A 277 7.00 15.82 -13.30
C GLN A 277 7.75 16.01 -11.98
N ARG A 278 7.19 15.51 -10.86
CA ARG A 278 7.85 15.62 -9.54
C ARG A 278 9.17 14.86 -9.47
N LEU A 279 9.25 13.68 -10.10
CA LEU A 279 10.47 12.88 -10.22
C LEU A 279 11.54 13.62 -11.02
N GLU A 280 11.19 14.22 -12.16
CA GLU A 280 12.12 15.01 -12.97
C GLU A 280 12.64 16.23 -12.20
N THR A 281 11.75 16.97 -11.51
CA THR A 281 12.15 18.08 -10.65
C THR A 281 13.10 17.63 -9.54
N ALA A 282 12.81 16.52 -8.85
CA ALA A 282 13.68 15.95 -7.80
C ALA A 282 15.05 15.55 -8.36
N SER A 283 15.05 14.89 -9.52
CA SER A 283 16.26 14.40 -10.19
C SER A 283 17.16 15.56 -10.60
N ASN A 284 16.59 16.63 -11.14
CA ASN A 284 17.31 17.85 -11.49
C ASN A 284 17.90 18.54 -10.25
N ALA A 285 17.16 18.55 -9.14
CA ALA A 285 17.61 19.07 -7.86
C ALA A 285 18.61 18.16 -7.11
N GLY A 286 18.88 16.95 -7.60
CA GLY A 286 19.77 15.99 -6.93
C GLY A 286 19.17 15.34 -5.66
N ASP A 287 17.86 15.41 -5.47
CA ASP A 287 17.16 14.84 -4.32
C ASP A 287 16.83 13.36 -4.55
N ALA A 288 17.80 12.49 -4.25
CA ALA A 288 17.65 11.04 -4.38
C ALA A 288 16.49 10.47 -3.52
N GLY A 289 16.23 11.07 -2.35
CA GLY A 289 15.19 10.61 -1.43
C GLY A 289 13.79 10.80 -2.04
N THR A 290 13.52 11.97 -2.60
CA THR A 290 12.24 12.20 -3.28
C THR A 290 12.15 11.44 -4.60
N CYS A 291 13.25 11.30 -5.35
CA CYS A 291 13.26 10.43 -6.53
C CYS A 291 12.80 9.00 -6.18
N ALA A 292 13.37 8.42 -5.12
CA ALA A 292 12.99 7.09 -4.64
C ALA A 292 11.50 7.02 -4.27
N ARG A 293 10.97 8.01 -3.56
CA ARG A 293 9.54 8.09 -3.21
C ARG A 293 8.64 8.17 -4.44
N CYS A 294 8.97 9.00 -5.42
CA CYS A 294 8.19 9.10 -6.67
C CYS A 294 8.18 7.78 -7.46
N ILE A 295 9.33 7.09 -7.54
CA ILE A 295 9.43 5.80 -8.23
C ILE A 295 8.57 4.73 -7.53
N VAL A 296 8.60 4.70 -6.19
CA VAL A 296 7.73 3.81 -5.40
C VAL A 296 6.25 4.16 -5.59
N ALA A 297 5.89 5.45 -5.61
CA ALA A 297 4.53 5.89 -5.87
C ALA A 297 4.02 5.46 -7.25
N CYS A 298 4.85 5.54 -8.30
CA CYS A 298 4.54 5.02 -9.64
C CYS A 298 4.27 3.50 -9.63
N ALA A 299 5.02 2.73 -8.84
CA ALA A 299 4.77 1.30 -8.67
C ALA A 299 3.47 1.03 -7.89
N ASN A 300 3.19 1.81 -6.85
CA ASN A 300 2.02 1.64 -6.00
C ASN A 300 0.71 1.97 -6.72
N ILE A 301 0.64 3.05 -7.50
CA ILE A 301 -0.57 3.41 -8.26
C ILE A 301 -0.96 2.30 -9.25
N ALA A 302 0.02 1.68 -9.89
CA ALA A 302 -0.21 0.57 -10.81
C ALA A 302 -0.83 -0.66 -10.14
N LYS A 303 -0.75 -0.80 -8.81
CA LYS A 303 -1.36 -1.94 -8.12
C LYS A 303 -2.88 -1.95 -8.15
N GLY A 304 -3.48 -0.81 -8.42
CA GLY A 304 -4.92 -0.65 -8.51
C GLY A 304 -5.59 -1.27 -9.73
N PHE A 305 -4.81 -1.53 -10.78
CA PHE A 305 -5.33 -1.87 -12.09
C PHE A 305 -5.17 -3.37 -12.37
N SER A 306 -6.21 -3.98 -12.94
CA SER A 306 -6.10 -5.33 -13.49
C SER A 306 -5.29 -5.28 -14.79
N PRO A 307 -4.51 -6.34 -15.13
CA PRO A 307 -3.80 -6.39 -16.40
C PRO A 307 -4.74 -6.20 -17.58
N ARG A 308 -5.89 -6.89 -17.55
CA ARG A 308 -6.95 -6.79 -18.56
C ARG A 308 -7.40 -5.33 -18.77
N LEU A 309 -7.67 -4.58 -17.70
CA LEU A 309 -8.08 -3.18 -17.80
C LEU A 309 -6.97 -2.33 -18.44
N ALA A 310 -5.73 -2.50 -17.99
CA ALA A 310 -4.61 -1.67 -18.41
C ALA A 310 -4.11 -1.97 -19.82
N THR A 311 -4.30 -3.19 -20.35
CA THR A 311 -3.75 -3.61 -21.64
C THR A 311 -4.79 -3.87 -22.73
N GLU A 312 -5.99 -4.33 -22.38
CA GLU A 312 -7.00 -4.74 -23.36
C GLU A 312 -8.18 -3.77 -23.41
N ILE A 313 -8.75 -3.43 -22.26
CA ILE A 313 -9.97 -2.60 -22.21
C ILE A 313 -9.61 -1.13 -22.45
N ARG A 314 -8.59 -0.61 -21.76
CA ARG A 314 -8.20 0.81 -21.79
C ARG A 314 -6.67 0.96 -21.89
N PRO A 315 -6.07 0.66 -23.06
CA PRO A 315 -4.62 0.62 -23.23
C PRO A 315 -3.88 1.93 -22.89
N ARG A 316 -4.57 3.08 -22.97
CA ARG A 316 -4.03 4.39 -22.54
C ARG A 316 -3.64 4.39 -21.06
N ILE A 317 -4.34 3.65 -20.20
CA ILE A 317 -3.98 3.46 -18.79
C ILE A 317 -2.62 2.74 -18.70
N GLY A 318 -2.46 1.61 -19.40
CA GLY A 318 -1.19 0.89 -19.42
C GLY A 318 -0.03 1.74 -19.94
N ALA A 319 -0.27 2.52 -21.00
CA ALA A 319 0.70 3.48 -21.53
C ALA A 319 1.09 4.55 -20.48
N ALA A 320 0.13 5.12 -19.75
CA ALA A 320 0.39 6.10 -18.71
C ALA A 320 1.20 5.52 -17.53
N LEU A 321 0.85 4.29 -17.10
CA LEU A 321 1.52 3.59 -16.01
C LEU A 321 2.98 3.24 -16.35
N VAL A 322 3.24 2.80 -17.59
CA VAL A 322 4.60 2.40 -18.00
C VAL A 322 5.51 3.60 -18.33
N ALA A 323 4.92 4.73 -18.73
CA ALA A 323 5.66 5.93 -19.15
C ALA A 323 6.60 6.48 -18.06
N GLY A 324 6.37 6.16 -16.79
CA GLY A 324 7.24 6.55 -15.68
C GLY A 324 8.60 5.85 -15.68
N LEU A 325 8.76 4.72 -16.38
CA LEU A 325 10.05 4.01 -16.44
C LEU A 325 11.14 4.82 -17.14
N ALA A 326 10.78 5.63 -18.15
CA ALA A 326 11.73 6.51 -18.84
C ALA A 326 12.39 7.55 -17.90
N PRO A 327 11.63 8.42 -17.19
CA PRO A 327 12.24 9.36 -16.24
C PRO A 327 12.89 8.65 -15.04
N ALA A 328 12.39 7.49 -14.61
CA ALA A 328 13.01 6.72 -13.52
C ALA A 328 14.39 6.17 -13.90
N THR A 329 14.54 5.65 -15.12
CA THR A 329 15.84 5.16 -15.63
C THR A 329 16.81 6.30 -15.95
N ALA A 330 16.31 7.44 -16.45
CA ALA A 330 17.13 8.64 -16.64
C ALA A 330 17.61 9.23 -15.30
N CYS A 331 16.75 9.23 -14.28
CA CYS A 331 17.11 9.61 -12.92
C CYS A 331 18.24 8.72 -12.39
N LEU A 332 18.08 7.40 -12.45
CA LEU A 332 19.14 6.46 -12.06
C LEU A 332 20.46 6.73 -12.79
N ALA A 333 20.40 6.99 -14.11
CA ALA A 333 21.58 7.31 -14.91
C ALA A 333 22.35 8.52 -14.39
N ARG A 334 21.63 9.57 -13.98
CA ARG A 334 22.23 10.80 -13.45
C ARG A 334 22.94 10.56 -12.12
N PHE A 335 22.36 9.76 -11.23
CA PHE A 335 22.96 9.44 -9.94
C PHE A 335 24.12 8.44 -10.05
N ASP A 336 24.05 7.46 -10.97
CA ASP A 336 25.17 6.56 -11.28
C ASP A 336 26.37 7.35 -11.83
N ALA A 337 26.15 8.27 -12.77
CA ALA A 337 27.22 9.06 -13.40
C ALA A 337 27.90 10.04 -12.45
N ALA A 338 27.18 10.53 -11.44
CA ALA A 338 27.70 11.50 -10.49
C ALA A 338 28.55 10.85 -9.35
N ALA A 339 28.78 9.52 -9.38
CA ALA A 339 29.48 8.76 -8.35
C ALA A 339 28.91 9.00 -6.93
N VAL A 340 27.61 9.33 -6.83
CA VAL A 340 26.97 9.76 -5.58
C VAL A 340 26.57 8.53 -4.74
N GLY A 341 27.55 7.97 -4.03
CA GLY A 341 27.39 7.23 -2.77
C GLY A 341 26.27 6.15 -2.68
N PRO A 342 25.80 5.84 -1.46
CA PRO A 342 24.77 4.81 -1.19
C PRO A 342 23.40 5.05 -1.87
N SER A 343 23.14 6.28 -2.31
CA SER A 343 21.88 6.71 -2.90
C SER A 343 21.59 6.04 -4.25
N ALA A 344 22.62 5.76 -5.05
CA ALA A 344 22.47 5.09 -6.35
C ALA A 344 21.94 3.66 -6.21
N GLY A 345 22.41 2.91 -5.19
CA GLY A 345 21.94 1.56 -4.90
C GLY A 345 20.45 1.51 -4.52
N VAL A 346 20.00 2.42 -3.65
CA VAL A 346 18.58 2.52 -3.28
C VAL A 346 17.70 2.84 -4.50
N LEU A 347 18.10 3.82 -5.32
CA LEU A 347 17.36 4.17 -6.52
C LEU A 347 17.27 3.00 -7.50
N ARG A 348 18.37 2.28 -7.70
CA ARG A 348 18.43 1.09 -8.54
C ARG A 348 17.40 0.04 -8.11
N GLN A 349 17.37 -0.30 -6.82
CA GLN A 349 16.39 -1.22 -6.26
C GLN A 349 14.95 -0.75 -6.51
N ARG A 350 14.67 0.55 -6.35
CA ARG A 350 13.33 1.11 -6.62
C ARG A 350 12.95 1.04 -8.10
N VAL A 351 13.87 1.36 -9.01
CA VAL A 351 13.63 1.28 -10.46
C VAL A 351 13.38 -0.17 -10.89
N VAL A 352 14.18 -1.12 -10.40
CA VAL A 352 13.99 -2.55 -10.68
C VAL A 352 12.64 -3.04 -10.17
N ALA A 353 12.26 -2.69 -8.93
CA ALA A 353 10.96 -3.05 -8.38
C ALA A 353 9.79 -2.45 -9.17
N TYR A 354 9.92 -1.20 -9.62
CA TYR A 354 8.90 -0.56 -10.47
C TYR A 354 8.79 -1.25 -11.84
N PHE A 355 9.91 -1.57 -12.48
CA PHE A 355 9.92 -2.33 -13.73
C PHE A 355 9.27 -3.71 -13.57
N GLN A 356 9.61 -4.46 -12.52
CA GLN A 356 8.97 -5.74 -12.19
C GLN A 356 7.46 -5.59 -11.99
N ARG A 357 7.02 -4.48 -11.39
CA ARG A 357 5.59 -4.20 -11.25
C ARG A 357 4.93 -3.92 -12.59
N MET A 358 5.58 -3.20 -13.50
CA MET A 358 5.05 -2.95 -14.85
C MET A 358 4.97 -4.23 -15.67
N VAL A 359 5.97 -5.11 -15.55
CA VAL A 359 5.92 -6.46 -16.10
C VAL A 359 4.66 -7.20 -15.67
N GLN A 360 4.33 -7.20 -14.38
CA GLN A 360 3.13 -7.88 -13.87
C GLN A 360 1.82 -7.19 -14.26
N GLY A 361 1.82 -5.86 -14.36
CA GLY A 361 0.60 -5.06 -14.54
C GLY A 361 0.25 -4.71 -15.98
N VAL A 362 1.25 -4.48 -16.84
CA VAL A 362 1.08 -4.02 -18.23
C VAL A 362 1.81 -4.91 -19.26
N GLY A 363 2.48 -5.97 -18.80
CA GLY A 363 3.08 -7.00 -19.64
C GLY A 363 4.08 -6.46 -20.66
N ARG A 364 3.80 -6.74 -21.95
CA ARG A 364 4.68 -6.43 -23.08
C ARG A 364 5.04 -4.96 -23.23
N LEU A 365 4.20 -4.05 -22.73
CA LEU A 365 4.47 -2.60 -22.75
C LEU A 365 5.75 -2.25 -21.96
N ALA A 366 6.15 -3.07 -20.98
CA ALA A 366 7.36 -2.86 -20.21
C ALA A 366 8.64 -3.34 -20.93
N PHE A 367 8.54 -4.23 -21.93
CA PHE A 367 9.71 -4.90 -22.51
C PHE A 367 10.76 -3.97 -23.13
N PRO A 368 10.41 -2.85 -23.79
CA PRO A 368 11.41 -1.91 -24.31
C PRO A 368 12.37 -1.37 -23.25
N TYR A 369 11.99 -1.40 -21.98
CA TYR A 369 12.81 -0.93 -20.86
C TYR A 369 13.70 -2.03 -20.25
N ALA A 370 13.53 -3.29 -20.63
CA ALA A 370 14.19 -4.43 -19.99
C ALA A 370 15.70 -4.45 -20.27
N ALA A 371 16.11 -4.47 -21.54
CA ALA A 371 17.53 -4.52 -21.92
C ALA A 371 18.30 -3.27 -21.44
N PRO A 372 17.80 -2.03 -21.65
CA PRO A 372 18.47 -0.84 -21.14
C PRO A 372 18.63 -0.82 -19.61
N LEU A 373 17.65 -1.36 -18.87
CA LEU A 373 17.73 -1.44 -17.42
C LEU A 373 18.78 -2.47 -16.98
N VAL A 374 18.80 -3.65 -17.60
CA VAL A 374 19.81 -4.67 -17.25
C VAL A 374 21.21 -4.18 -17.57
N ASP A 375 21.43 -3.61 -18.75
CA ASP A 375 22.75 -3.05 -19.10
C ASP A 375 23.21 -1.99 -18.12
N ARG A 376 22.28 -1.19 -17.59
CA ARG A 376 22.58 -0.19 -16.56
C ARG A 376 22.93 -0.84 -15.22
N VAL A 377 22.06 -1.68 -14.67
CA VAL A 377 22.34 -2.38 -13.39
C VAL A 377 23.67 -3.12 -13.45
N ARG A 378 23.96 -3.71 -14.61
CA ARG A 378 25.20 -4.39 -14.95
C ARG A 378 26.43 -3.47 -15.02
N ALA A 379 26.28 -2.27 -15.57
CA ALA A 379 27.37 -1.29 -15.68
C ALA A 379 27.66 -0.58 -14.34
N SER A 380 26.66 -0.49 -13.46
CA SER A 380 26.69 0.37 -12.28
C SER A 380 27.07 -0.32 -10.97
N GLY A 381 27.43 -1.62 -10.92
CA GLY A 381 27.38 -2.35 -9.65
C GLY A 381 28.20 -3.64 -9.48
N GLY A 382 28.58 -3.90 -8.24
CA GLY A 382 29.37 -5.06 -7.80
C GLY A 382 28.55 -6.35 -7.68
N ALA A 383 29.03 -7.32 -6.89
CA ALA A 383 28.46 -8.67 -6.83
C ALA A 383 26.96 -8.73 -6.46
N ASP A 384 26.47 -7.82 -5.59
CA ASP A 384 25.06 -7.76 -5.19
C ASP A 384 24.12 -7.34 -6.33
N ASP A 385 24.57 -6.41 -7.18
CA ASP A 385 23.80 -5.92 -8.32
C ASP A 385 23.70 -6.98 -9.42
N LEU A 386 24.78 -7.75 -9.63
CA LEU A 386 24.79 -8.88 -10.54
C LEU A 386 23.78 -9.95 -10.10
N LYS A 387 23.67 -10.21 -8.79
CA LYS A 387 22.66 -11.11 -8.21
C LYS A 387 21.24 -10.60 -8.45
N GLU A 388 20.97 -9.31 -8.23
CA GLU A 388 19.66 -8.70 -8.50
C GLU A 388 19.28 -8.79 -10.00
N CYS A 389 20.25 -8.58 -10.90
CA CYS A 389 20.10 -8.79 -12.34
C CYS A 389 19.66 -10.21 -12.69
N PHE A 390 20.28 -11.23 -12.08
CA PHE A 390 19.90 -12.63 -12.30
C PHE A 390 18.50 -12.94 -11.80
N VAL A 391 18.12 -12.42 -10.63
CA VAL A 391 16.75 -12.58 -10.11
C VAL A 391 15.73 -11.96 -11.06
N LEU A 392 16.02 -10.75 -11.58
CA LEU A 392 15.16 -10.07 -12.54
C LEU A 392 15.03 -10.88 -13.85
N CYS A 393 16.14 -11.32 -14.43
CA CYS A 393 16.14 -12.11 -15.67
C CYS A 393 15.39 -13.43 -15.49
N ASN A 394 15.61 -14.14 -14.38
CA ASN A 394 14.89 -15.37 -14.07
C ASN A 394 13.38 -15.14 -13.93
N GLN A 395 12.95 -14.08 -13.22
CA GLN A 395 11.53 -13.75 -13.07
C GLN A 395 10.89 -13.43 -14.42
N LEU A 396 11.57 -12.65 -15.24
CA LEU A 396 11.15 -12.30 -16.59
C LEU A 396 10.98 -13.55 -17.47
N CYS A 397 12.02 -14.39 -17.57
CA CYS A 397 12.01 -15.63 -18.35
C CYS A 397 10.93 -16.61 -17.87
N ALA A 398 10.74 -16.76 -16.56
CA ALA A 398 9.70 -17.61 -16.00
C ALA A 398 8.28 -17.13 -16.35
N THR A 399 8.08 -15.82 -16.43
CA THR A 399 6.75 -15.21 -16.65
C THR A 399 6.36 -15.21 -18.13
N PHE A 400 7.26 -14.83 -19.03
CA PHE A 400 6.92 -14.61 -20.45
C PHE A 400 7.54 -15.61 -21.43
N LYS A 401 8.43 -16.49 -20.96
CA LYS A 401 9.02 -17.60 -21.73
C LYS A 401 9.49 -17.15 -23.12
N LYS A 402 8.83 -17.63 -24.18
CA LYS A 402 9.19 -17.39 -25.59
C LYS A 402 9.17 -15.91 -25.98
N GLU A 403 8.35 -15.09 -25.33
CA GLU A 403 8.18 -13.68 -25.69
C GLU A 403 9.41 -12.83 -25.32
N LEU A 404 10.29 -13.36 -24.47
CA LEU A 404 11.56 -12.71 -24.08
C LEU A 404 12.79 -13.38 -24.69
N ALA A 405 12.63 -14.27 -25.68
CA ALA A 405 13.78 -14.91 -26.33
C ALA A 405 14.78 -13.88 -26.86
N LEU A 406 14.30 -12.85 -27.56
CA LEU A 406 15.14 -11.78 -28.11
C LEU A 406 15.82 -10.93 -27.02
N PHE A 407 15.13 -10.70 -25.89
CA PHE A 407 15.72 -10.04 -24.73
C PHE A 407 16.82 -10.91 -24.11
N ALA A 408 16.56 -12.21 -23.94
CA ALA A 408 17.53 -13.14 -23.38
C ALA A 408 18.77 -13.24 -24.25
N GLU A 409 18.63 -13.34 -25.57
CA GLU A 409 19.75 -13.31 -26.52
C GLU A 409 20.58 -12.03 -26.42
N THR A 410 19.92 -10.89 -26.23
CA THR A 410 20.60 -9.58 -26.11
C THR A 410 21.41 -9.47 -24.81
N VAL A 411 20.87 -9.95 -23.69
CA VAL A 411 21.42 -9.68 -22.35
C VAL A 411 22.35 -10.79 -21.84
N THR A 412 22.13 -12.04 -22.25
CA THR A 412 22.85 -13.22 -21.74
C THR A 412 24.37 -13.16 -21.95
N PRO A 413 24.91 -12.80 -23.15
CA PRO A 413 26.37 -12.80 -23.37
C PRO A 413 27.10 -11.88 -22.38
N ALA A 414 26.52 -10.71 -22.14
CA ALA A 414 27.02 -9.69 -21.23
C ALA A 414 27.02 -10.15 -19.77
N LEU A 415 25.97 -10.84 -19.33
CA LEU A 415 25.88 -11.40 -17.97
C LEU A 415 26.86 -12.55 -17.76
N ILE A 416 27.02 -13.45 -18.74
CA ILE A 416 27.98 -14.55 -18.68
C ILE A 416 29.41 -14.00 -18.52
N ALA A 417 29.79 -13.00 -19.34
CA ALA A 417 31.12 -12.42 -19.29
C ALA A 417 31.45 -11.82 -17.91
N GLN A 418 30.50 -11.07 -17.31
CA GLN A 418 30.70 -10.51 -15.98
C GLN A 418 30.71 -11.56 -14.87
N THR A 419 29.89 -12.60 -14.99
CA THR A 419 29.88 -13.71 -14.03
C THR A 419 31.21 -14.45 -14.06
N ALA A 420 31.75 -14.70 -15.25
CA ALA A 420 33.07 -15.29 -15.41
C ALA A 420 34.16 -14.41 -14.78
N ALA A 421 34.12 -13.09 -15.00
CA ALA A 421 35.07 -12.16 -14.39
C ALA A 421 34.96 -12.13 -12.85
N ALA A 422 33.74 -12.14 -12.30
CA ALA A 422 33.50 -12.15 -10.86
C ALA A 422 33.93 -13.46 -10.19
N LEU A 423 33.86 -14.58 -10.91
CA LEU A 423 34.26 -15.90 -10.43
C LEU A 423 35.76 -16.20 -10.65
N ALA A 424 36.46 -15.42 -11.49
CA ALA A 424 37.87 -15.63 -11.81
C ALA A 424 38.80 -15.70 -10.58
N PRO A 425 38.62 -14.91 -9.49
CA PRO A 425 39.45 -15.03 -8.28
C PRO A 425 39.30 -16.36 -7.53
N PHE A 426 38.26 -17.14 -7.84
CA PHE A 426 37.99 -18.45 -7.24
C PHE A 426 38.39 -19.62 -8.16
N ALA A 427 39.00 -19.33 -9.31
CA ALA A 427 39.51 -20.34 -10.23
C ALA A 427 40.88 -20.88 -9.78
N SER A 428 41.10 -22.19 -9.91
CA SER A 428 42.42 -22.83 -9.75
C SER A 428 43.43 -22.22 -10.74
N PRO A 429 44.75 -22.23 -10.42
CA PRO A 429 45.82 -21.95 -11.38
C PRO A 429 45.70 -22.70 -12.72
N ASP A 430 45.01 -23.85 -12.73
CA ASP A 430 44.79 -24.69 -13.92
C ASP A 430 43.56 -24.26 -14.75
N GLY A 431 42.89 -23.16 -14.37
CA GLY A 431 41.68 -22.65 -15.03
C GLY A 431 40.37 -23.34 -14.63
N HIS A 432 40.43 -24.33 -13.73
CA HIS A 432 39.25 -25.02 -13.21
C HIS A 432 38.74 -24.33 -11.92
N ALA A 433 37.48 -23.89 -11.90
CA ALA A 433 36.86 -23.43 -10.66
C ALA A 433 36.74 -24.61 -9.68
N HIS A 434 37.42 -24.54 -8.52
CA HIS A 434 37.28 -25.57 -7.49
C HIS A 434 35.85 -25.55 -6.97
N GLY A 435 35.04 -26.51 -7.41
CA GLY A 435 33.74 -26.85 -6.85
C GLY A 435 32.68 -25.74 -6.96
N VAL A 436 31.86 -25.80 -8.02
CA VAL A 436 30.38 -25.92 -7.95
C VAL A 436 29.69 -25.49 -9.26
N LEU A 437 30.26 -24.64 -10.11
CA LEU A 437 29.62 -24.24 -11.37
C LEU A 437 30.64 -24.07 -12.51
N GLY A 438 30.70 -25.05 -13.42
CA GLY A 438 31.35 -24.87 -14.71
C GLY A 438 30.55 -23.86 -15.54
N VAL A 439 31.08 -22.66 -15.72
CA VAL A 439 30.43 -21.62 -16.54
C VAL A 439 30.60 -21.99 -18.01
N VAL A 440 29.51 -22.42 -18.63
CA VAL A 440 29.48 -22.73 -20.06
C VAL A 440 29.56 -21.42 -20.85
N SER A 441 30.63 -21.24 -21.62
CA SER A 441 30.92 -20.00 -22.34
C SER A 441 30.20 -19.84 -23.68
N ARG A 442 29.65 -20.92 -24.25
CA ARG A 442 28.90 -20.90 -25.51
C ARG A 442 27.68 -21.80 -25.43
N VAL A 443 26.59 -21.39 -26.05
CA VAL A 443 25.34 -22.19 -26.10
C VAL A 443 25.57 -23.58 -26.73
N ALA A 444 26.54 -23.70 -27.64
CA ALA A 444 26.94 -24.95 -28.29
C ALA A 444 27.65 -25.95 -27.36
N ASP A 445 28.07 -25.51 -26.16
CA ASP A 445 28.80 -26.34 -25.19
C ASP A 445 27.86 -26.92 -24.11
N VAL A 446 26.54 -26.74 -24.24
CA VAL A 446 25.52 -27.39 -23.41
C VAL A 446 25.06 -28.67 -24.13
N PRO A 447 25.13 -29.86 -23.50
CA PRO A 447 24.71 -31.13 -24.12
C PRO A 447 23.21 -31.21 -24.42
#